data_AF-A0A3R6CNU9-F1
#
_entry.id   AF-A0A3R6CNU9-F1
#
_cell.length_a   1.000
_cell.length_b   1.000
_cell.length_c   1.000
_cell.angle_alpha   90.00
_cell.angle_beta   90.00
_cell.angle_gamma   90.00
#
_symmetry.space_group_name_H-M   'P 1'
#
loop_
_entity.id
_entity.type
_entity.pdbx_description
1 polymer ?
#
loop_
_entity_poly.entity_id
_entity_poly.type
_entity_poly.pdbx_seq_one_letter_code
_entity_poly.pdbx_strand_id
1 'polypeptide(L)'
;MKLNYWAETGNDVYLLTYEQGDKPFVYPISPKVHYEDLNINYNVDYTCESLYSFRCLKLVPRHFFRTFSFLKKIKPDVIVVPNFGYEFWFLPFIKGKAMLVREYHDSNCCSEFWI
;
A
#
# COMPACT_ATOMS: atom_id res chain seq x y z
N MET A 1 1.06 8.37 -14.35
CA MET A 1 1.19 7.78 -13.01
C MET A 1 2.53 7.05 -12.93
N LYS A 2 3.30 7.22 -11.84
CA LYS A 2 4.66 6.65 -11.67
C LYS A 2 4.69 5.12 -11.83
N LEU A 3 3.62 4.46 -11.35
CA LEU A 3 3.36 3.04 -11.50
C LEU A 3 3.39 2.58 -12.97
N ASN A 4 2.61 3.24 -13.84
CA ASN A 4 2.57 2.91 -15.27
C ASN A 4 3.94 3.13 -15.93
N TYR A 5 4.64 4.21 -15.58
CA TYR A 5 5.97 4.48 -16.12
C TYR A 5 6.92 3.31 -15.82
N TRP A 6 6.96 2.81 -14.59
CA TRP A 6 7.82 1.68 -14.23
C TRP A 6 7.45 0.38 -14.94
N ALA A 7 6.16 0.12 -15.16
CA ALA A 7 5.71 -1.04 -15.91
C ALA A 7 6.10 -0.94 -17.40
N GLU A 8 6.02 0.26 -17.98
CA GLU A 8 6.42 0.46 -19.38
C GLU A 8 7.94 0.40 -19.59
N THR A 9 8.75 0.75 -18.59
CA THR A 9 10.22 0.61 -18.64
C THR A 9 10.70 -0.84 -18.46
N GLY A 10 9.79 -1.81 -18.35
CA GLY A 10 10.11 -3.25 -18.29
C GLY A 10 10.32 -3.82 -16.89
N ASN A 11 9.92 -3.10 -15.83
CA ASN A 11 9.90 -3.67 -14.48
C ASN A 11 8.65 -4.53 -14.27
N ASP A 12 8.76 -5.58 -13.47
CA ASP A 12 7.60 -6.35 -12.98
C ASP A 12 6.96 -5.60 -11.80
N VAL A 13 5.78 -5.01 -12.04
CA VAL A 13 5.14 -4.07 -11.11
C VAL A 13 3.85 -4.66 -10.57
N TYR A 14 3.76 -4.76 -9.24
CA TYR A 14 2.56 -5.16 -8.52
C TYR A 14 1.95 -3.97 -7.79
N LEU A 15 0.65 -3.75 -7.99
CA LEU A 15 -0.17 -2.86 -7.17
C LEU A 15 -0.97 -3.70 -6.18
N LEU A 16 -0.71 -3.46 -4.89
CA LEU A 16 -1.42 -4.08 -3.79
C LEU A 16 -2.31 -3.05 -3.12
N THR A 17 -3.61 -3.31 -3.04
CA THR A 17 -4.57 -2.51 -2.27
C THR A 17 -5.21 -3.34 -1.17
N TYR A 18 -5.83 -2.72 -0.17
CA TYR A 18 -6.53 -3.43 0.91
C TYR A 18 -8.04 -3.14 1.01
N GLU A 19 -8.55 -2.18 0.25
CA GLU A 19 -9.94 -1.71 0.30
C GLU A 19 -10.44 -1.10 -1.04
N GLN A 20 -9.79 -1.42 -2.17
CA GLN A 20 -10.29 -0.92 -3.46
C GLN A 20 -11.62 -1.59 -3.82
N GLY A 21 -11.73 -2.90 -3.54
CA GLY A 21 -12.91 -3.70 -3.88
C GLY A 21 -13.25 -3.61 -5.38
N ASP A 22 -14.54 -3.53 -5.70
CA ASP A 22 -15.02 -3.43 -7.09
C ASP A 22 -15.02 -1.97 -7.62
N LYS A 23 -14.39 -1.02 -6.91
CA LYS A 23 -14.37 0.37 -7.34
C LYS A 23 -13.41 0.57 -8.52
N PRO A 24 -13.78 1.37 -9.52
CA PRO A 24 -12.87 1.68 -10.61
C PRO A 24 -11.67 2.47 -10.10
N PHE A 25 -10.52 2.29 -10.75
CA PHE A 25 -9.36 3.15 -10.50
C PHE A 25 -9.64 4.57 -10.98
N VAL A 26 -9.23 5.56 -10.19
CA VAL A 26 -9.35 6.99 -10.55
C VAL A 26 -8.49 7.32 -11.78
N TYR A 27 -7.33 6.68 -11.89
CA TYR A 27 -6.42 6.82 -13.02
C TYR A 27 -6.29 5.48 -13.77
N PRO A 28 -6.19 5.49 -15.10
CA PRO A 28 -6.00 4.27 -15.87
C PRO A 28 -4.66 3.61 -15.49
N ILE A 29 -4.71 2.30 -15.25
CA ILE A 29 -3.54 1.48 -14.94
C ILE A 29 -3.12 0.73 -16.20
N SER A 30 -1.82 0.67 -16.48
CA SER A 30 -1.28 -0.11 -17.60
C SER A 30 -1.63 -1.60 -17.42
N PRO A 31 -2.02 -2.32 -18.49
CA PRO A 31 -2.30 -3.76 -18.40
C PRO A 31 -1.07 -4.60 -18.02
N LYS A 32 0.13 -4.01 -18.05
CA LYS A 32 1.38 -4.64 -17.59
C LYS A 32 1.52 -4.67 -16.06
N VAL A 33 0.68 -3.94 -15.34
CA VAL A 33 0.69 -3.92 -13.87
C VAL A 33 -0.15 -5.07 -13.34
N HIS A 34 0.44 -5.89 -12.48
CA HIS A 34 -0.28 -6.92 -11.74
C HIS A 34 -1.04 -6.28 -10.58
N TYR A 35 -2.35 -6.54 -10.50
CA TYR A 35 -3.20 -5.97 -9.46
C TYR A 35 -3.75 -7.06 -8.54
N GLU A 36 -3.66 -6.84 -7.23
CA GLU A 36 -4.25 -7.69 -6.19
C GLU A 36 -4.88 -6.81 -5.10
N ASP A 37 -6.11 -7.13 -4.69
CA ASP A 37 -6.75 -6.52 -3.52
C ASP A 37 -6.79 -7.50 -2.34
N LEU A 38 -6.32 -7.06 -1.18
CA LEU A 38 -6.31 -7.85 0.04
C LEU A 38 -7.69 -7.95 0.70
N ASN A 39 -8.69 -7.17 0.30
CA ASN A 39 -10.08 -7.23 0.77
C ASN A 39 -10.21 -7.28 2.31
N ILE A 40 -9.62 -6.30 2.99
CA ILE A 40 -9.59 -6.19 4.46
C ILE A 40 -10.69 -5.24 4.97
N ASN A 41 -11.07 -4.25 4.16
CA ASN A 41 -12.19 -3.32 4.36
C ASN A 41 -12.20 -2.67 5.75
N TYR A 42 -11.33 -1.68 5.94
CA TYR A 42 -11.35 -0.84 7.13
C TYR A 42 -12.54 0.12 7.12
N ASN A 43 -13.06 0.55 5.97
CA ASN A 43 -14.21 1.46 5.82
C ASN A 43 -14.06 2.78 6.57
N VAL A 44 -12.82 3.20 6.86
CA VAL A 44 -12.54 4.40 7.68
C VAL A 44 -13.08 5.67 7.03
N ASP A 45 -13.02 5.76 5.70
CA ASP A 45 -13.53 6.90 4.94
C ASP A 45 -15.06 7.02 5.01
N TYR A 46 -15.76 5.89 5.11
CA TYR A 46 -17.23 5.86 5.18
C TYR A 46 -17.76 6.05 6.59
N THR A 47 -17.08 5.51 7.59
CA THR A 47 -17.52 5.57 8.99
C THR A 47 -16.96 6.79 9.72
N CYS A 48 -16.04 7.55 9.10
CA CYS A 48 -15.25 8.60 9.73
C CYS A 48 -14.57 8.13 11.03
N GLU A 49 -14.25 6.83 11.11
CA GLU A 49 -13.63 6.26 12.30
C GLU A 49 -12.12 6.42 12.23
N SER A 50 -11.50 6.62 13.39
CA SER A 50 -10.04 6.59 13.48
C SER A 50 -9.49 5.22 13.10
N LEU A 51 -8.33 5.19 12.44
CA LEU A 51 -7.51 3.97 12.31
C LEU A 51 -7.12 3.39 13.68
N TYR A 52 -7.27 4.12 14.78
CA TYR A 52 -7.01 3.57 16.11
C TYR A 52 -8.28 3.02 16.79
N SER A 53 -9.41 2.91 16.07
CA SER A 53 -10.62 2.29 16.61
C SER A 53 -10.42 0.80 16.87
N PHE A 54 -11.10 0.26 17.90
CA PHE A 54 -11.06 -1.17 18.21
C PHE A 54 -11.47 -2.06 17.04
N ARG A 55 -12.38 -1.60 16.17
CA ARG A 55 -12.79 -2.32 14.97
C ARG A 55 -11.63 -2.47 14.00
N CYS A 56 -10.95 -1.38 13.69
CA CYS A 56 -9.84 -1.38 12.74
C CYS A 56 -8.63 -2.14 13.30
N LEU A 57 -8.33 -2.00 14.59
CA LEU A 57 -7.26 -2.77 15.26
C LEU A 57 -7.47 -4.29 15.17
N LYS A 58 -8.72 -4.78 15.24
CA LYS A 58 -9.03 -6.21 15.05
C LYS A 58 -8.72 -6.73 13.63
N LEU A 59 -8.66 -5.86 12.63
CA LEU A 59 -8.36 -6.22 11.25
C LEU A 59 -6.86 -6.26 10.96
N VAL A 60 -6.03 -5.62 11.79
CA VAL A 60 -4.57 -5.54 11.61
C VAL A 60 -3.88 -6.91 11.52
N PRO A 61 -4.20 -7.92 12.35
CA PRO A 61 -3.58 -9.25 12.19
C PRO A 61 -3.89 -9.88 10.83
N ARG A 62 -5.14 -9.76 10.36
CA ARG A 62 -5.54 -10.24 9.03
C ARG A 62 -4.77 -9.51 7.92
N HIS A 63 -4.60 -8.19 8.07
CA HIS A 63 -3.80 -7.39 7.16
C HIS A 63 -2.37 -7.89 7.08
N PHE A 64 -1.72 -8.01 8.24
CA PHE A 64 -0.37 -8.51 8.35
C PHE A 64 -0.16 -9.85 7.64
N PHE A 65 -0.99 -10.86 7.94
CA PHE A 65 -0.80 -12.19 7.37
C PHE A 65 -1.05 -12.24 5.87
N ARG A 66 -2.01 -11.46 5.37
CA ARG A 66 -2.30 -11.36 3.93
C ARG A 66 -1.16 -10.70 3.17
N THR A 67 -0.68 -9.54 3.65
CA THR A 67 0.49 -8.87 3.06
C THR A 67 1.71 -9.77 3.11
N PHE A 68 1.97 -10.44 4.24
CA PHE A 68 3.11 -11.35 4.36
C PHE A 68 3.04 -12.54 3.39
N SER A 69 1.86 -13.13 3.23
CA SER A 69 1.65 -14.24 2.30
C SER A 69 1.87 -13.79 0.84
N PHE A 70 1.39 -12.59 0.50
CA PHE A 70 1.60 -11.99 -0.81
C PHE A 70 3.09 -11.71 -1.07
N LEU A 71 3.78 -11.05 -0.14
CA LEU A 71 5.22 -10.76 -0.25
C LEU A 71 6.06 -12.04 -0.38
N LYS A 72 5.68 -13.13 0.30
CA LYS A 72 6.36 -14.43 0.17
C LYS A 72 6.18 -15.06 -1.21
N LYS A 73 5.03 -14.83 -1.87
CA LYS A 73 4.73 -15.34 -3.21
C LYS A 73 5.52 -14.58 -4.27
N ILE A 74 5.52 -13.25 -4.22
CA ILE A 74 6.13 -12.42 -5.27
C ILE A 74 7.63 -12.16 -5.05
N LYS A 75 8.10 -12.19 -3.79
CA LYS A 75 9.49 -11.92 -3.38
C LYS A 75 10.06 -10.65 -4.05
N PRO A 76 9.51 -9.46 -3.73
CA PRO A 76 9.89 -8.25 -4.44
C PRO A 76 11.29 -7.78 -4.03
N ASP A 77 11.99 -7.11 -4.94
CA ASP A 77 13.26 -6.44 -4.64
C ASP A 77 13.04 -5.09 -3.96
N VAL A 78 11.96 -4.39 -4.33
CA VAL A 78 11.61 -3.06 -3.82
C VAL A 78 10.13 -3.03 -3.43
N ILE A 79 9.84 -2.50 -2.25
CA ILE A 79 8.49 -2.23 -1.75
C ILE A 79 8.36 -0.73 -1.61
N VAL A 80 7.37 -0.14 -2.29
CA VAL A 80 7.02 1.27 -2.14
C VAL A 80 5.73 1.35 -1.33
N VAL A 81 5.77 2.02 -0.18
CA VAL A 81 4.60 2.19 0.69
C VAL A 81 4.25 3.67 0.84
N PRO A 82 3.00 4.07 0.59
CA PRO A 82 2.56 5.43 0.87
C PRO A 82 2.47 5.66 2.39
N ASN A 83 2.66 6.91 2.80
CA ASN A 83 2.47 7.28 4.19
C ASN A 83 0.99 7.15 4.60
N PHE A 84 0.71 6.97 5.90
CA PHE A 84 -0.63 6.91 6.54
C PHE A 84 -1.38 5.57 6.65
N GLY A 85 -0.83 4.45 6.16
CA GLY A 85 -1.44 3.10 6.35
C GLY A 85 -0.87 2.30 7.53
N TYR A 86 -1.56 1.24 7.98
CA TYR A 86 -1.01 0.30 8.98
C TYR A 86 0.25 -0.41 8.50
N GLU A 87 0.37 -0.58 7.19
CA GLU A 87 1.51 -1.17 6.50
C GLU A 87 2.80 -0.45 6.88
N PHE A 88 2.74 0.87 7.12
CA PHE A 88 3.87 1.66 7.58
C PHE A 88 4.53 1.08 8.84
N TRP A 89 3.71 0.56 9.76
CA TRP A 89 4.17 0.03 11.04
C TRP A 89 4.70 -1.39 10.92
N PHE A 90 4.05 -2.26 10.15
CA PHE A 90 4.41 -3.68 10.13
C PHE A 90 5.34 -4.12 8.99
N LEU A 91 5.38 -3.39 7.86
CA LEU A 91 6.24 -3.73 6.72
C LEU A 91 7.73 -3.86 7.05
N PRO A 92 8.34 -3.01 7.91
CA PRO A 92 9.74 -3.17 8.29
C PRO A 92 10.09 -4.56 8.83
N PHE A 93 9.13 -5.24 9.45
CA PHE A 93 9.31 -6.58 10.03
C PHE A 93 9.09 -7.72 9.03
N ILE A 94 8.34 -7.48 7.93
CA ILE A 94 7.97 -8.52 6.96
C ILE A 94 8.56 -8.34 5.56
N LYS A 95 9.25 -7.22 5.29
CA LYS A 95 9.88 -6.91 4.00
C LYS A 95 10.94 -7.93 3.55
N GLY A 96 11.49 -8.72 4.47
CA GLY A 96 12.61 -9.61 4.20
C GLY A 96 13.81 -8.85 3.62
N LYS A 97 14.31 -9.32 2.47
CA LYS A 97 15.46 -8.73 1.77
C LYS A 97 15.11 -7.48 0.94
N ALA A 98 13.83 -7.20 0.73
CA ALA A 98 13.40 -6.09 -0.09
C ALA A 98 13.86 -4.74 0.49
N MET A 99 14.18 -3.80 -0.40
CA MET A 99 14.35 -2.40 -0.07
C MET A 99 12.97 -1.79 0.18
N LEU A 100 12.77 -1.17 1.35
CA LEU A 100 11.54 -0.47 1.67
C LEU A 100 11.71 1.02 1.41
N VAL A 101 10.98 1.53 0.43
CA VAL A 101 10.92 2.96 0.06
C VAL A 101 9.60 3.52 0.58
N ARG A 102 9.68 4.61 1.33
CA ARG A 102 8.50 5.32 1.84
C ARG A 102 8.17 6.46 0.89
N GLU A 103 6.96 6.47 0.38
CA GLU A 103 6.46 7.55 -0.44
C GLU A 103 5.67 8.52 0.44
N TYR A 104 6.13 9.76 0.46
CA TYR A 104 5.55 10.82 1.26
C TYR A 104 4.76 11.73 0.33
N HIS A 105 3.43 11.70 0.45
CA HIS A 105 2.52 12.58 -0.28
C HIS A 105 1.99 13.61 0.69
N ASP A 106 2.81 14.63 0.97
CA ASP A 106 2.31 15.84 1.62
C ASP A 106 1.82 16.82 0.56
N SER A 107 0.55 17.21 0.66
CA SER A 107 0.09 18.45 0.06
C SER A 107 0.54 19.63 0.92
N ASN A 108 1.86 19.79 1.12
CA ASN A 108 2.38 21.02 1.70
C ASN A 108 2.34 22.09 0.61
N CYS A 109 1.22 22.79 0.53
CA CYS A 109 1.31 24.23 0.31
C CYS A 109 2.13 24.81 1.48
N CYS A 110 3.46 24.86 1.31
CA CYS A 110 4.45 25.58 2.11
C CYS A 110 4.46 25.34 3.64
N SER A 111 5.39 24.51 4.12
CA SER A 111 6.51 24.99 4.94
C SER A 111 7.53 23.87 5.14
N GLU A 112 8.80 24.26 5.00
CA GLU A 112 10.00 23.48 5.30
C GLU A 112 9.89 22.79 6.66
N PHE A 113 10.50 21.62 6.85
CA PHE A 113 11.29 21.38 8.06
C PHE A 113 12.33 20.28 7.81
N TRP A 114 13.58 20.72 7.75
CA TRP A 114 14.79 19.94 8.01
C TRP A 114 14.81 19.50 9.48
N ILE A 115 15.20 18.25 9.75
CA ILE A 115 16.28 17.90 10.68
C ILE A 115 16.93 16.60 10.20
#